data_AF-A0A2G5VAQ7-F1
#
_entry.id   AF-A0A2G5VAQ7-F1
#
_cell.length_a   1.000
_cell.length_b   1.000
_cell.length_c   1.000
_cell.angle_alpha   90.00
_cell.angle_beta   90.00
_cell.angle_gamma   90.00
#
_symmetry.space_group_name_H-M   'P 1'
#
loop_
_entity.id
_entity.type
_entity.pdbx_description
1 polymer ?
#
loop_
_entity_poly.entity_id
_entity_poly.type
_entity_poly.pdbx_seq_one_letter_code
_entity_poly.pdbx_strand_id
1 'polypeptide(L)'
;MTVPLEDNQVTEATMKADLLGVYQKMRSELIEEMKKNQEEMLQKLESKIEDIDKDNKKSLEKLTSKLSKSNESPEKSDSSVKRFKLKHIFYNVNAFRKNVFYFSEWENHFNVKWRLMTARFGDHLGFYIFCEPIAPTDKWSIRTKNEYKVVGRNQEFVIRSSENCHRGNRGWGFPRFQEWGDMEEWFLVNGNLKVEVEITIIETVGLEKKRIRKFDESQKDVSDVILVVGNTKFYVSRTFLASQSDVFKTLLLGGFSESKQSEVTLNGIDPDDFHYFLEVLYGEFAIDDTTVEGVACLADMYDVPTAMRKCEEFLLNESKRTLKMKLELATRYHLKNLEEQCIREIRAIENVRFDVPKYDNHQTEWKVYHLNFNFDYSLGQRQYRKFNDRSS
;
A
#
# COMPACT_ATOMS: atom_id res chain seq x y z
N MET A 1 -2.92 63.15 -95.11
CA MET A 1 -2.07 62.51 -94.09
C MET A 1 -2.84 62.51 -92.78
N THR A 2 -3.38 61.36 -92.39
CA THR A 2 -3.88 61.05 -91.04
C THR A 2 -3.96 59.53 -90.96
N VAL A 3 -3.08 58.91 -90.18
CA VAL A 3 -3.18 57.50 -89.75
C VAL A 3 -3.57 57.54 -88.25
N PRO A 4 -4.50 56.70 -87.75
CA PRO A 4 -5.14 56.94 -86.45
C PRO A 4 -4.29 56.49 -85.26
N LEU A 5 -4.53 57.16 -84.13
CA LEU A 5 -3.87 57.03 -82.82
C LEU A 5 -4.57 56.01 -81.88
N GLU A 6 -5.34 55.05 -82.42
CA GLU A 6 -6.25 54.21 -81.62
C GLU A 6 -5.62 52.94 -80.99
N ASP A 7 -4.42 52.50 -81.40
CA ASP A 7 -3.87 51.22 -80.94
C ASP A 7 -3.07 51.25 -79.62
N ASN A 8 -2.74 52.44 -79.07
CA ASN A 8 -1.82 52.55 -77.92
C ASN A 8 -2.51 52.66 -76.55
N GLN A 9 -3.81 52.95 -76.49
CA GLN A 9 -4.56 53.01 -75.22
C GLN A 9 -5.20 51.67 -74.83
N VAL A 10 -5.52 50.82 -75.81
CA VAL A 10 -6.11 49.49 -75.60
C VAL A 10 -5.08 48.55 -74.94
N THR A 11 -3.80 48.67 -75.29
CA THR A 11 -2.70 47.84 -74.74
C THR A 11 -2.37 48.16 -73.28
N GLU A 12 -2.36 49.43 -72.87
CA GLU A 12 -2.08 49.81 -71.47
C GLU A 12 -3.24 49.45 -70.52
N ALA A 13 -4.49 49.59 -70.97
CA ALA A 13 -5.67 49.19 -70.21
C ALA A 13 -5.74 47.66 -70.01
N THR A 14 -5.33 46.89 -71.03
CA THR A 14 -5.27 45.43 -70.98
C THR A 14 -4.18 44.96 -70.00
N MET A 15 -2.98 45.57 -70.05
CA MET A 15 -1.90 45.24 -69.11
C MET A 15 -2.25 45.56 -67.64
N LYS A 16 -2.98 46.67 -67.38
CA LYS A 16 -3.45 47.02 -66.03
C LYS A 16 -4.53 46.05 -65.52
N ALA A 17 -5.43 45.59 -66.39
CA ALA A 17 -6.44 44.60 -66.05
C ALA A 17 -5.81 43.24 -65.72
N ASP A 18 -4.81 42.81 -66.48
CA ASP A 18 -4.06 41.58 -66.22
C ASP A 18 -3.30 41.64 -64.88
N LEU A 19 -2.63 42.76 -64.60
CA LEU A 19 -1.92 42.96 -63.33
C LEU A 19 -2.88 42.96 -62.12
N LEU A 20 -4.07 43.55 -62.27
CA LEU A 20 -5.10 43.55 -61.24
C LEU A 20 -5.65 42.14 -60.99
N GLY A 21 -5.84 41.35 -62.06
CA GLY A 21 -6.24 39.95 -61.96
C GLY A 21 -5.21 39.09 -61.22
N VAL A 22 -3.91 39.28 -61.51
CA VAL A 22 -2.81 38.61 -60.80
C VAL A 22 -2.78 39.00 -59.32
N TYR A 23 -2.97 40.29 -58.98
CA TYR A 23 -3.01 40.75 -57.60
C TYR A 23 -4.21 40.19 -56.81
N GLN A 24 -5.40 40.16 -57.42
CA GLN A 24 -6.59 39.59 -56.80
C GLN A 24 -6.44 38.08 -56.55
N LYS A 25 -5.81 37.36 -57.49
CA LYS A 25 -5.52 35.94 -57.34
C LYS A 25 -4.56 35.67 -56.18
N MET A 26 -3.41 36.36 -56.14
CA MET A 26 -2.46 36.23 -55.02
C MET A 26 -3.10 36.58 -53.66
N ARG A 27 -3.94 37.63 -53.62
CA ARG A 27 -4.69 37.99 -52.41
C ARG A 27 -5.66 36.89 -51.98
N SER A 28 -6.37 36.26 -52.92
CA SER A 28 -7.28 35.15 -52.61
C SER A 28 -6.55 33.91 -52.10
N GLU A 29 -5.41 33.57 -52.71
CA GLU A 29 -4.56 32.45 -52.28
C GLU A 29 -3.99 32.69 -50.88
N LEU A 30 -3.52 33.91 -50.59
CA LEU A 30 -3.03 34.27 -49.26
C LEU A 30 -4.13 34.20 -48.19
N ILE A 31 -5.36 34.63 -48.50
CA ILE A 31 -6.50 34.56 -47.57
C ILE A 31 -6.91 33.11 -47.29
N GLU A 32 -6.94 32.26 -48.32
CA GLU A 32 -7.20 30.82 -48.18
C GLU A 32 -6.15 30.16 -47.27
N GLU A 33 -4.86 30.46 -47.48
CA GLU A 33 -3.77 29.90 -46.68
C GLU A 33 -3.82 30.37 -45.22
N MET A 34 -4.14 31.65 -44.99
CA MET A 34 -4.35 32.17 -43.63
C MET A 34 -5.53 31.50 -42.91
N LYS A 35 -6.66 31.28 -43.61
CA LYS A 35 -7.82 30.59 -43.04
C LYS A 35 -7.49 29.15 -42.67
N LYS A 36 -6.82 28.43 -43.58
CA LYS A 36 -6.39 27.05 -43.31
C LYS A 36 -5.48 26.97 -42.09
N ASN A 37 -4.52 27.88 -41.96
CA ASN A 37 -3.64 27.93 -40.79
C ASN A 37 -4.39 28.24 -39.49
N GLN A 38 -5.41 29.11 -39.53
CA GLN A 38 -6.26 29.39 -38.36
C GLN A 38 -7.11 28.18 -37.96
N GLU A 39 -7.64 27.44 -38.93
CA GLU A 39 -8.49 26.27 -38.71
C GLU A 39 -7.67 25.11 -38.12
N GLU A 40 -6.45 24.88 -38.61
CA GLU A 40 -5.51 23.92 -38.02
C GLU A 40 -5.10 24.29 -36.59
N MET A 41 -4.93 25.58 -36.30
CA MET A 41 -4.66 26.06 -34.94
C MET A 41 -5.86 25.87 -34.00
N LEU A 42 -7.08 26.12 -34.47
CA LEU A 42 -8.30 25.91 -33.69
C LEU A 42 -8.49 24.43 -33.35
N GLN A 43 -8.32 23.52 -34.31
CA GLN A 43 -8.40 22.07 -34.06
C GLN A 43 -7.35 21.59 -33.05
N LYS A 44 -6.13 22.14 -33.09
CA LYS A 44 -5.08 21.85 -32.10
C LYS A 44 -5.41 22.41 -30.71
N LEU A 45 -6.18 23.50 -30.63
CA LEU A 45 -6.60 24.07 -29.35
C LEU A 45 -7.76 23.26 -28.75
N GLU A 46 -8.75 22.89 -29.58
CA GLU A 46 -9.90 22.08 -29.19
C GLU A 46 -9.48 20.71 -28.66
N SER A 47 -8.58 20.01 -29.36
CA SER A 47 -8.04 18.72 -28.89
C SER A 47 -7.32 18.82 -27.54
N LYS A 48 -6.57 19.89 -27.30
CA LYS A 48 -5.93 20.13 -25.99
C LYS A 48 -6.95 20.40 -24.89
N ILE A 49 -8.05 21.08 -25.19
CA ILE A 49 -9.12 21.33 -24.22
C ILE A 49 -9.82 20.02 -23.86
N GLU A 50 -10.10 19.15 -24.84
CA GLU A 50 -10.67 17.82 -24.60
C GLU A 50 -9.76 16.94 -23.73
N ASP A 51 -8.45 16.96 -23.96
CA ASP A 51 -7.49 16.22 -23.13
C ASP A 51 -7.50 16.72 -21.68
N ILE A 52 -7.52 18.05 -21.47
CA ILE A 52 -7.61 18.66 -20.13
C ILE A 52 -8.92 18.26 -19.43
N ASP A 53 -10.05 18.31 -20.13
CA ASP A 53 -11.35 17.93 -19.56
C ASP A 53 -11.41 16.44 -19.19
N LYS A 54 -10.78 15.58 -20.01
CA LYS A 54 -10.69 14.15 -19.74
C LYS A 54 -9.82 13.85 -18.51
N ASP A 55 -8.68 14.53 -18.37
CA ASP A 55 -7.81 14.39 -17.20
C ASP A 55 -8.45 14.94 -15.93
N ASN A 56 -9.17 16.05 -16.02
CA ASN A 56 -9.94 16.62 -14.91
C ASN A 56 -11.07 15.69 -14.47
N LYS A 57 -11.83 15.12 -15.42
CA LYS A 57 -12.91 14.18 -15.12
C LYS A 57 -12.38 12.91 -14.44
N LYS A 58 -11.27 12.35 -14.93
CA LYS A 58 -10.62 11.18 -14.33
C LYS A 58 -10.12 11.46 -12.91
N SER A 59 -9.59 12.66 -12.67
CA SER A 59 -9.16 13.10 -11.35
C SER A 59 -10.34 13.30 -10.38
N LEU A 60 -11.44 13.87 -10.85
CA LEU A 60 -12.67 14.05 -10.08
C LEU A 60 -13.31 12.70 -9.72
N GLU A 61 -13.38 11.75 -10.66
CA GLU A 61 -13.84 10.38 -10.41
C GLU A 61 -12.98 9.67 -9.37
N LYS A 62 -11.65 9.82 -9.45
CA LYS A 62 -10.72 9.28 -8.45
C LYS A 62 -10.98 9.87 -7.06
N LEU A 63 -11.14 11.19 -6.94
CA LEU A 63 -11.43 11.86 -5.67
C LEU A 63 -12.80 11.47 -5.10
N THR A 64 -13.82 11.40 -5.95
CA THR A 64 -15.18 11.02 -5.55
C THR A 64 -15.22 9.56 -5.06
N SER A 65 -14.45 8.67 -5.68
CA SER A 65 -14.28 7.28 -5.22
C SER A 65 -13.57 7.19 -3.86
N LYS A 66 -12.64 8.11 -3.56
CA LYS A 66 -11.95 8.16 -2.26
C LYS A 66 -12.85 8.73 -1.15
N LEU A 67 -13.72 9.69 -1.46
CA LEU A 67 -14.67 10.27 -0.50
C LEU A 67 -15.85 9.36 -0.17
N SER A 68 -16.45 8.69 -1.17
CA SER A 68 -17.53 7.71 -0.93
C SER A 68 -17.08 6.58 0.01
N LYS A 69 -15.79 6.21 -0.08
CA LYS A 69 -15.12 5.24 0.79
C LYS A 69 -14.90 5.70 2.25
N SER A 70 -14.98 6.99 2.58
CA SER A 70 -14.73 7.49 3.93
C SER A 70 -15.99 7.70 4.77
N ASN A 71 -17.16 7.90 4.12
CA ASN A 71 -18.39 8.37 4.79
C ASN A 71 -19.59 7.40 4.74
N GLU A 72 -19.48 6.21 4.14
CA GLU A 72 -20.53 5.17 4.17
C GLU A 72 -20.26 4.03 5.17
N SER A 73 -21.33 3.53 5.79
CA SER A 73 -21.37 2.28 6.57
C SER A 73 -21.83 1.09 5.69
N PRO A 74 -21.42 -0.15 5.96
CA PRO A 74 -20.07 -0.71 6.01
C PRO A 74 -19.85 -1.63 4.80
N GLU A 75 -19.53 -1.09 3.62
CA GLU A 75 -18.73 -1.84 2.64
C GLU A 75 -17.35 -1.21 2.60
N LYS A 76 -16.45 -1.81 3.39
CA LYS A 76 -15.08 -1.34 3.63
C LYS A 76 -14.36 -1.08 2.32
N SER A 77 -13.88 0.16 2.15
CA SER A 77 -12.84 0.45 1.19
C SER A 77 -11.63 -0.45 1.46
N ASP A 78 -11.18 -1.20 0.44
CA ASP A 78 -10.12 -2.21 0.58
C ASP A 78 -8.82 -1.65 1.19
N SER A 79 -8.53 -0.35 1.02
CA SER A 79 -7.33 0.34 1.50
C SER A 79 -7.30 0.67 3.00
N SER A 80 -8.46 0.73 3.68
CA SER A 80 -8.55 0.98 5.14
C SER A 80 -8.44 -0.28 5.99
N VAL A 81 -8.54 -1.44 5.35
CA VAL A 81 -8.62 -2.71 6.06
C VAL A 81 -7.22 -3.18 6.43
N LYS A 82 -6.95 -3.29 7.73
CA LYS A 82 -5.75 -3.95 8.28
C LYS A 82 -5.77 -5.45 7.93
N ARG A 83 -5.36 -5.80 6.71
CA ARG A 83 -5.41 -7.16 6.16
C ARG A 83 -4.03 -7.62 5.70
N PHE A 84 -3.70 -8.86 6.00
CA PHE A 84 -2.45 -9.48 5.59
C PHE A 84 -2.59 -10.99 5.51
N LYS A 85 -1.63 -11.65 4.85
CA LYS A 85 -1.63 -13.09 4.63
C LYS A 85 -0.37 -13.70 5.23
N LEU A 86 -0.55 -14.68 6.11
CA LEU A 86 0.53 -15.54 6.56
C LEU A 86 0.56 -16.77 5.67
N LYS A 87 1.74 -17.12 5.15
CA LYS A 87 1.93 -18.28 4.26
C LYS A 87 3.10 -19.10 4.77
N HIS A 88 2.91 -20.40 4.90
CA HIS A 88 3.96 -21.29 5.37
C HIS A 88 3.89 -22.67 4.71
N ILE A 89 5.03 -23.34 4.62
CA ILE A 89 5.15 -24.74 4.20
C ILE A 89 5.70 -25.52 5.39
N PHE A 90 4.88 -26.39 5.97
CA PHE A 90 5.33 -27.35 6.97
C PHE A 90 5.94 -28.56 6.27
N TYR A 91 7.16 -28.94 6.65
CA TYR A 91 7.90 -30.02 6.01
C TYR A 91 7.74 -31.35 6.76
N ASN A 92 7.79 -32.47 6.03
CA ASN A 92 7.72 -33.83 6.59
C ASN A 92 6.52 -34.05 7.53
N VAL A 93 5.33 -33.59 7.12
CA VAL A 93 4.11 -33.65 7.93
C VAL A 93 3.67 -35.08 8.22
N ASN A 94 3.99 -36.05 7.35
CA ASN A 94 3.76 -37.48 7.62
C ASN A 94 4.46 -37.96 8.91
N ALA A 95 5.57 -37.34 9.29
CA ALA A 95 6.32 -37.68 10.50
C ALA A 95 5.83 -36.94 11.76
N PHE A 96 4.75 -36.15 11.66
CA PHE A 96 4.22 -35.40 12.79
C PHE A 96 3.72 -36.34 13.89
N ARG A 97 4.25 -36.14 15.09
CA ARG A 97 3.82 -36.89 16.28
C ARG A 97 2.47 -36.34 16.77
N LYS A 98 1.61 -37.23 17.25
CA LYS A 98 0.33 -36.85 17.87
C LYS A 98 0.58 -35.91 19.05
N ASN A 99 -0.20 -34.84 19.14
CA ASN A 99 -0.16 -33.81 20.18
C ASN A 99 1.17 -33.02 20.28
N VAL A 100 2.00 -33.02 19.23
CA VAL A 100 3.17 -32.13 19.13
C VAL A 100 2.81 -30.92 18.27
N PHE A 101 3.24 -29.74 18.70
CA PHE A 101 2.97 -28.47 18.03
C PHE A 101 4.14 -28.08 17.14
N TYR A 102 3.84 -27.77 15.89
CA TYR A 102 4.80 -27.31 14.89
C TYR A 102 4.46 -25.88 14.51
N PHE A 103 5.43 -24.98 14.58
CA PHE A 103 5.21 -23.54 14.41
C PHE A 103 5.93 -23.01 13.17
N SER A 104 5.33 -22.01 12.53
CA SER A 104 6.05 -21.15 11.60
C SER A 104 6.91 -20.13 12.36
N GLU A 105 7.76 -19.44 11.62
CA GLU A 105 8.43 -18.23 12.09
C GLU A 105 7.41 -17.14 12.44
N TRP A 106 7.86 -16.18 13.26
CA TRP A 106 7.09 -14.97 13.59
C TRP A 106 7.19 -13.95 12.45
N GLU A 107 6.04 -13.37 12.07
CA GLU A 107 5.92 -12.27 11.12
C GLU A 107 5.26 -11.06 11.82
N ASN A 108 5.81 -9.85 11.66
CA ASN A 108 5.27 -8.65 12.31
C ASN A 108 4.26 -7.94 11.40
N HIS A 109 3.04 -7.75 11.89
CA HIS A 109 2.01 -6.96 11.21
C HIS A 109 1.25 -6.13 12.23
N PHE A 110 1.10 -4.84 11.96
CA PHE A 110 0.30 -3.90 12.77
C PHE A 110 0.61 -3.96 14.29
N ASN A 111 1.89 -3.76 14.66
CA ASN A 111 2.40 -3.82 16.04
C ASN A 111 2.25 -5.18 16.77
N VAL A 112 2.02 -6.25 16.03
CA VAL A 112 1.77 -7.59 16.59
C VAL A 112 2.62 -8.60 15.83
N LYS A 113 3.24 -9.53 16.56
CA LYS A 113 3.87 -10.70 15.95
C LYS A 113 2.82 -11.77 15.76
N TRP A 114 2.83 -12.41 14.60
CA TRP A 114 1.92 -13.49 14.24
C TRP A 114 2.69 -14.72 13.81
N ARG A 115 2.17 -15.90 14.11
CA ARG A 115 2.69 -17.16 13.55
C ARG A 115 1.60 -18.20 13.42
N LEU A 116 1.85 -19.17 12.56
CA LEU A 116 0.99 -20.33 12.34
C LEU A 116 1.44 -21.50 13.22
N MET A 117 0.49 -22.34 13.62
CA MET A 117 0.75 -23.60 14.31
C MET A 117 -0.09 -24.71 13.69
N THR A 118 0.55 -25.84 13.42
CA THR A 118 -0.13 -27.08 13.06
C THR A 118 0.24 -28.21 14.02
N ALA A 119 -0.69 -29.14 14.21
CA ALA A 119 -0.50 -30.30 15.07
C ALA A 119 -1.39 -31.45 14.62
N ARG A 120 -1.00 -32.69 14.93
CA ARG A 120 -1.86 -33.86 14.76
C ARG A 120 -2.63 -34.12 16.04
N PHE A 121 -3.94 -33.85 16.06
CA PHE A 121 -4.83 -34.15 17.18
C PHE A 121 -5.66 -35.38 16.87
N GLY A 122 -5.31 -36.52 17.46
CA GLY A 122 -5.91 -37.81 17.08
C GLY A 122 -5.69 -38.08 15.59
N ASP A 123 -6.78 -38.18 14.83
CA ASP A 123 -6.76 -38.40 13.39
C ASP A 123 -7.19 -37.16 12.60
N HIS A 124 -6.94 -35.97 13.16
CA HIS A 124 -7.17 -34.70 12.49
C HIS A 124 -5.94 -33.80 12.55
N LEU A 125 -5.81 -32.96 11.53
CA LEU A 125 -4.95 -31.80 11.53
C LEU A 125 -5.62 -30.68 12.36
N GLY A 126 -4.89 -30.18 13.35
CA GLY A 126 -5.16 -28.90 13.98
C GLY A 126 -4.43 -27.78 13.24
N PHE A 127 -5.09 -26.63 13.07
CA PHE A 127 -4.50 -25.46 12.42
C PHE A 127 -4.90 -24.17 13.13
N TYR A 128 -3.91 -23.41 13.60
CA TYR A 128 -4.07 -22.27 14.49
C TYR A 128 -3.19 -21.09 14.10
N ILE A 129 -3.59 -19.91 14.55
CA ILE A 129 -2.82 -18.67 14.55
C ILE A 129 -2.50 -18.33 16.00
N PHE A 130 -1.28 -17.90 16.25
CA PHE A 130 -0.86 -17.29 17.50
C PHE A 130 -0.45 -15.85 17.24
N CYS A 131 -0.69 -14.98 18.22
CA CYS A 131 -0.20 -13.62 18.17
C CYS A 131 0.25 -13.11 19.53
N GLU A 132 1.22 -12.20 19.52
CA GLU A 132 1.67 -11.48 20.70
C GLU A 132 1.98 -10.01 20.34
N PRO A 133 1.67 -9.03 21.21
CA PRO A 133 2.10 -7.65 21.03
C PRO A 133 3.62 -7.55 20.93
N ILE A 134 4.11 -6.64 20.07
CA ILE A 134 5.56 -6.38 19.99
C ILE A 134 6.03 -5.64 21.25
N ALA A 135 5.25 -4.66 21.72
CA ALA A 135 5.48 -3.98 22.99
C ALA A 135 4.72 -4.70 24.12
N PRO A 136 5.37 -5.07 25.24
CA PRO A 136 4.70 -5.74 26.36
C PRO A 136 3.58 -4.87 26.93
N THR A 137 2.41 -5.47 27.12
CA THR A 137 1.23 -4.83 27.69
C THR A 137 0.44 -5.87 28.47
N ASP A 138 0.03 -5.52 29.69
CA ASP A 138 -0.66 -6.46 30.59
C ASP A 138 -2.12 -6.69 30.17
N LYS A 139 -2.69 -5.76 29.39
CA LYS A 139 -4.09 -5.80 28.98
C LYS A 139 -4.20 -5.38 27.52
N TRP A 140 -4.31 -6.38 26.65
CA TRP A 140 -4.54 -6.17 25.24
C TRP A 140 -5.63 -7.11 24.70
N SER A 141 -6.23 -6.70 23.58
CA SER A 141 -7.04 -7.61 22.77
C SER A 141 -7.01 -7.24 21.31
N ILE A 142 -7.06 -8.25 20.44
CA ILE A 142 -7.16 -8.06 18.99
C ILE A 142 -8.36 -8.85 18.51
N ARG A 143 -9.32 -8.19 17.86
CA ARG A 143 -10.44 -8.86 17.23
C ARG A 143 -10.15 -9.03 15.74
N THR A 144 -10.28 -10.25 15.23
CA THR A 144 -9.96 -10.56 13.83
C THR A 144 -11.06 -11.37 13.15
N LYS A 145 -11.18 -11.22 11.83
CA LYS A 145 -11.78 -12.21 10.93
C LYS A 145 -10.66 -12.93 10.21
N ASN A 146 -10.70 -14.25 10.20
CA ASN A 146 -9.64 -15.09 9.67
C ASN A 146 -10.20 -16.07 8.66
N GLU A 147 -9.51 -16.26 7.55
CA GLU A 147 -9.77 -17.30 6.57
C GLU A 147 -8.54 -18.22 6.48
N TYR A 148 -8.69 -19.46 6.94
CA TYR A 148 -7.65 -20.47 6.97
C TYR A 148 -7.77 -21.34 5.73
N LYS A 149 -6.66 -21.56 5.04
CA LYS A 149 -6.58 -22.31 3.80
C LYS A 149 -5.46 -23.33 3.83
N VAL A 150 -5.76 -24.57 3.47
CA VAL A 150 -4.77 -25.61 3.16
C VAL A 150 -4.81 -25.88 1.67
N VAL A 151 -3.65 -25.96 1.02
CA VAL A 151 -3.53 -26.11 -0.44
C VAL A 151 -2.87 -27.45 -0.78
N GLY A 152 -3.56 -28.27 -1.57
CA GLY A 152 -3.12 -29.59 -2.02
C GLY A 152 -2.51 -29.62 -3.43
N ARG A 153 -2.41 -30.83 -3.99
CA ARG A 153 -1.65 -31.13 -5.23
C ARG A 153 -2.21 -30.45 -6.49
N ASN A 154 -3.53 -30.43 -6.64
CA ASN A 154 -4.21 -29.98 -7.87
C ASN A 154 -4.88 -28.61 -7.73
N GLN A 155 -4.30 -27.72 -6.91
CA GLN A 155 -4.95 -26.50 -6.45
C GLN A 155 -6.25 -26.74 -5.67
N GLU A 156 -6.54 -27.99 -5.28
CA GLU A 156 -7.58 -28.29 -4.30
C GLU A 156 -7.26 -27.58 -2.99
N PHE A 157 -8.28 -27.01 -2.37
CA PHE A 157 -8.13 -26.31 -1.11
C PHE A 157 -9.31 -26.57 -0.18
N VAL A 158 -9.01 -26.59 1.10
CA VAL A 158 -10.02 -26.52 2.16
C VAL A 158 -9.89 -25.16 2.82
N ILE A 159 -11.02 -24.46 2.92
CA ILE A 159 -11.12 -23.16 3.57
C ILE A 159 -12.03 -23.28 4.79
N ARG A 160 -11.64 -22.64 5.89
CA ARG A 160 -12.51 -22.40 7.05
C ARG A 160 -12.34 -20.98 7.56
N SER A 161 -13.44 -20.34 7.92
CA SER A 161 -13.44 -18.97 8.42
C SER A 161 -13.82 -18.90 9.89
N SER A 162 -13.28 -17.93 10.61
CA SER A 162 -13.61 -17.69 12.01
C SER A 162 -13.46 -16.22 12.38
N GLU A 163 -14.18 -15.81 13.42
CA GLU A 163 -13.96 -14.54 14.09
C GLU A 163 -13.44 -14.81 15.50
N ASN A 164 -12.37 -14.13 15.90
CA ASN A 164 -11.65 -14.43 17.13
C ASN A 164 -11.31 -13.15 17.89
N CYS A 165 -11.25 -13.26 19.21
CA CYS A 165 -10.73 -12.22 20.09
C CYS A 165 -9.48 -12.76 20.79
N HIS A 166 -8.32 -12.37 20.28
CA HIS A 166 -7.02 -12.76 20.80
C HIS A 166 -6.74 -12.00 22.10
N ARG A 167 -6.41 -12.73 23.16
CA ARG A 167 -6.05 -12.23 24.49
C ARG A 167 -5.05 -13.21 25.11
N GLY A 168 -3.98 -12.70 25.72
CA GLY A 168 -2.93 -13.53 26.30
C GLY A 168 -2.21 -14.38 25.25
N ASN A 169 -1.63 -15.51 25.64
CA ASN A 169 -0.76 -16.32 24.77
C ASN A 169 -1.45 -17.51 24.07
N ARG A 170 -2.79 -17.55 24.04
CA ARG A 170 -3.54 -18.67 23.44
C ARG A 170 -3.70 -18.49 21.94
N GLY A 171 -3.46 -19.56 21.19
CA GLY A 171 -3.74 -19.61 19.76
C GLY A 171 -5.21 -19.88 19.47
N TRP A 172 -5.66 -19.38 18.32
CA TRP A 172 -7.03 -19.56 17.82
C TRP A 172 -7.01 -20.30 16.49
N GLY A 173 -7.97 -21.21 16.30
CA GLY A 173 -8.04 -22.04 15.10
C GLY A 173 -8.95 -23.24 15.27
N PHE A 174 -8.72 -24.25 14.45
CA PHE A 174 -9.57 -25.43 14.37
C PHE A 174 -8.80 -26.67 14.85
N PRO A 175 -9.23 -27.33 15.94
CA PRO A 175 -8.62 -28.59 16.40
C PRO A 175 -8.84 -29.76 15.43
N ARG A 176 -9.93 -29.69 14.65
CA ARG A 176 -10.31 -30.67 13.63
C ARG A 176 -10.47 -29.98 12.28
N PHE A 177 -9.38 -29.38 11.79
CA PHE A 177 -9.38 -28.63 10.53
C PHE A 177 -9.61 -29.55 9.33
N GLN A 178 -8.85 -30.66 9.25
CA GLN A 178 -8.96 -31.65 8.18
C GLN A 178 -8.67 -33.05 8.74
N GLU A 179 -9.35 -34.07 8.22
CA GLU A 179 -9.02 -35.46 8.56
C GLU A 179 -7.62 -35.84 8.09
N TRP A 180 -6.91 -36.63 8.89
CA TRP A 180 -5.49 -36.92 8.64
C TRP A 180 -5.29 -37.78 7.39
N GLY A 181 -6.20 -38.73 7.13
CA GLY A 181 -6.16 -39.57 5.92
C GLY A 181 -6.26 -38.74 4.65
N ASP A 182 -7.30 -37.90 4.55
CA ASP A 182 -7.47 -36.96 3.44
C ASP A 182 -6.28 -36.01 3.29
N MET A 183 -5.73 -35.55 4.42
CA MET A 183 -4.57 -34.68 4.44
C MET A 183 -3.36 -35.36 3.78
N GLU A 184 -3.10 -36.64 4.11
CA GLU A 184 -2.02 -37.44 3.51
C GLU A 184 -2.23 -37.71 2.02
N GLU A 185 -3.46 -37.98 1.60
CA GLU A 185 -3.80 -38.34 0.22
C GLU A 185 -3.80 -37.13 -0.72
N TRP A 186 -4.50 -36.06 -0.33
CA TRP A 186 -4.87 -34.95 -1.22
C TRP A 186 -4.06 -33.67 -0.99
N PHE A 187 -3.66 -33.41 0.26
CA PHE A 187 -3.09 -32.11 0.67
C PHE A 187 -1.56 -32.09 0.82
N LEU A 188 -0.92 -33.25 0.98
CA LEU A 188 0.54 -33.33 1.05
C LEU A 188 1.20 -33.43 -0.32
N VAL A 189 2.10 -32.49 -0.61
CA VAL A 189 2.96 -32.50 -1.80
C VAL A 189 4.37 -32.90 -1.35
N ASN A 190 4.81 -34.11 -1.70
CA ASN A 190 6.10 -34.67 -1.25
C ASN A 190 6.28 -34.62 0.28
N GLY A 191 5.20 -34.91 1.01
CA GLY A 191 5.16 -34.86 2.48
C GLY A 191 5.11 -33.46 3.09
N ASN A 192 5.00 -32.41 2.28
CA ASN A 192 4.94 -31.02 2.73
C ASN A 192 3.50 -30.49 2.65
N LEU A 193 3.12 -29.70 3.64
CA LEU A 193 1.80 -29.08 3.75
C LEU A 193 1.92 -27.58 3.55
N LYS A 194 1.30 -27.07 2.47
CA LYS A 194 1.20 -25.63 2.23
C LYS A 194 -0.06 -25.07 2.88
N VAL A 195 0.13 -24.05 3.71
CA VAL A 195 -0.96 -23.38 4.41
C VAL A 195 -0.91 -21.87 4.19
N GLU A 196 -2.08 -21.25 4.23
CA GLU A 196 -2.28 -19.81 4.15
C GLU A 196 -3.35 -19.40 5.16
N VAL A 197 -3.17 -18.26 5.82
CA VAL A 197 -4.25 -17.61 6.55
C VAL A 197 -4.31 -16.14 6.15
N GLU A 198 -5.48 -15.71 5.67
CA GLU A 198 -5.79 -14.29 5.52
C GLU A 198 -6.41 -13.76 6.81
N ILE A 199 -5.79 -12.73 7.39
CA ILE A 199 -6.18 -12.14 8.65
C ILE A 199 -6.64 -10.72 8.38
N THR A 200 -7.84 -10.39 8.81
CA THR A 200 -8.36 -9.03 8.86
C THR A 200 -8.51 -8.60 10.31
N ILE A 201 -7.72 -7.62 10.73
CA ILE A 201 -7.87 -6.98 12.04
C ILE A 201 -9.09 -6.06 11.99
N ILE A 202 -10.00 -6.27 12.91
CA ILE A 202 -11.21 -5.45 13.08
C ILE A 202 -10.95 -4.33 14.07
N GLU A 203 -10.24 -4.65 15.16
CA GLU A 203 -10.09 -3.77 16.31
C GLU A 203 -8.90 -4.20 17.17
N THR A 204 -8.19 -3.22 17.73
CA THR A 204 -7.07 -3.40 18.65
C THR A 204 -7.28 -2.55 19.91
N VAL A 205 -6.92 -3.10 21.07
CA VAL A 205 -6.94 -2.40 22.37
C VAL A 205 -5.65 -2.71 23.11
N GLY A 206 -5.02 -1.71 23.73
CA GLY A 206 -3.84 -1.87 24.57
C GLY A 206 -2.53 -2.02 23.79
N LEU A 207 -2.54 -1.77 22.47
CA LEU A 207 -1.37 -1.85 21.59
C LEU A 207 -0.79 -0.47 21.27
N GLU A 208 -1.29 0.58 21.92
CA GLU A 208 -0.83 1.94 21.74
C GLU A 208 0.63 2.10 22.20
N LYS A 209 1.45 2.70 21.32
CA LYS A 209 2.75 3.25 21.64
C LYS A 209 2.61 4.61 22.34
N LYS A 210 3.63 4.97 23.11
CA LYS A 210 3.77 6.31 23.70
C LYS A 210 3.54 7.41 22.65
N ARG A 211 2.58 8.29 22.94
CA ARG A 211 2.25 9.47 22.16
C ARG A 211 3.22 10.60 22.48
N ILE A 212 3.76 11.24 21.45
CA ILE A 212 4.73 12.34 21.51
C ILE A 212 3.98 13.68 21.62
N ARG A 213 2.93 13.86 20.81
CA ARG A 213 2.13 15.08 20.73
C ARG A 213 0.70 14.83 21.20
N LYS A 214 0.07 15.87 21.74
CA LYS A 214 -1.33 15.87 22.14
C LYS A 214 -2.20 16.44 21.02
N PHE A 215 -3.39 15.86 20.87
CA PHE A 215 -4.47 16.34 20.00
C PHE A 215 -5.81 16.30 20.76
N ASP A 216 -5.79 16.36 22.09
CA ASP A 216 -6.99 16.34 22.93
C ASP A 216 -7.53 17.77 23.15
N GLU A 217 -8.53 17.92 24.03
CA GLU A 217 -9.18 19.21 24.30
C GLU A 217 -8.20 20.30 24.78
N SER A 218 -7.01 19.94 25.27
CA SER A 218 -5.98 20.91 25.61
C SER A 218 -5.40 21.67 24.41
N GLN A 219 -5.72 21.26 23.17
CA GLN A 219 -5.32 21.94 21.93
C GLN A 219 -6.46 22.76 21.29
N LYS A 220 -7.58 22.96 22.01
CA LYS A 220 -8.77 23.64 21.49
C LYS A 220 -8.50 25.09 21.06
N ASP A 221 -7.58 25.77 21.71
CA ASP A 221 -7.18 27.16 21.42
C ASP A 221 -6.46 27.31 20.06
N VAL A 222 -5.85 26.25 19.56
CA VAL A 222 -5.13 26.20 18.27
C VAL A 222 -5.81 25.31 17.22
N SER A 223 -7.08 24.95 17.45
CA SER A 223 -7.84 24.04 16.59
C SER A 223 -9.15 24.67 16.11
N ASP A 224 -9.53 24.39 14.86
CA ASP A 224 -10.76 24.89 14.21
C ASP A 224 -11.68 23.74 13.73
N VAL A 225 -11.30 22.48 13.99
CA VAL A 225 -12.15 21.30 13.79
C VAL A 225 -11.80 20.19 14.78
N ILE A 226 -12.81 19.39 15.12
CA ILE A 226 -12.66 18.15 15.87
C ILE A 226 -12.90 16.99 14.91
N LEU A 227 -11.91 16.12 14.72
CA LEU A 227 -12.07 14.86 14.00
C LEU A 227 -12.36 13.75 15.00
N VAL A 228 -13.45 13.01 14.79
CA VAL A 228 -13.87 11.91 15.66
C VAL A 228 -13.51 10.59 14.97
N VAL A 229 -12.62 9.81 15.59
CA VAL A 229 -12.21 8.49 15.10
C VAL A 229 -12.54 7.45 16.15
N GLY A 230 -13.48 6.55 15.84
CA GLY A 230 -14.04 5.65 16.85
C GLY A 230 -14.61 6.45 18.01
N ASN A 231 -14.05 6.25 19.21
CA ASN A 231 -14.46 6.98 20.43
C ASN A 231 -13.48 8.10 20.84
N THR A 232 -12.53 8.45 19.97
CA THR A 232 -11.46 9.41 20.27
C THR A 232 -11.67 10.70 19.48
N LYS A 233 -11.57 11.84 20.17
CA LYS A 233 -11.65 13.19 19.57
C LYS A 233 -10.26 13.76 19.35
N PHE A 234 -10.01 14.28 18.14
CA PHE A 234 -8.77 14.91 17.72
C PHE A 234 -9.01 16.38 17.37
N TYR A 235 -8.43 17.29 18.14
CA TYR A 235 -8.48 18.73 17.95
C TYR A 235 -7.32 19.14 17.04
N VAL A 236 -7.65 19.61 15.83
CA VAL A 236 -6.69 19.86 14.76
C VAL A 236 -7.07 21.10 13.93
N SER A 237 -6.16 21.52 13.05
CA SER A 237 -6.38 22.61 12.09
C SER A 237 -6.83 22.09 10.71
N ARG A 238 -7.98 22.57 10.21
CA ARG A 238 -8.55 22.27 8.89
C ARG A 238 -7.60 22.69 7.78
N THR A 239 -7.14 23.93 7.83
CA THR A 239 -6.30 24.51 6.77
C THR A 239 -4.96 23.80 6.70
N PHE A 240 -4.40 23.40 7.85
CA PHE A 240 -3.20 22.58 7.89
C PHE A 240 -3.42 21.19 7.27
N LEU A 241 -4.46 20.45 7.69
CA LEU A 241 -4.71 19.12 7.12
C LEU A 241 -5.02 19.19 5.61
N ALA A 242 -5.80 20.19 5.21
CA ALA A 242 -6.09 20.47 3.80
C ALA A 242 -4.83 20.81 2.98
N SER A 243 -3.81 21.42 3.58
CA SER A 243 -2.55 21.68 2.88
C SER A 243 -1.70 20.42 2.70
N GLN A 244 -1.94 19.37 3.50
CA GLN A 244 -1.21 18.11 3.44
C GLN A 244 -1.87 17.08 2.50
N SER A 245 -3.14 17.27 2.15
CA SER A 245 -3.97 16.25 1.53
C SER A 245 -5.10 16.87 0.72
N ASP A 246 -5.20 16.52 -0.56
CA ASP A 246 -6.34 16.91 -1.38
C ASP A 246 -7.64 16.27 -0.88
N VAL A 247 -7.58 15.06 -0.28
CA VAL A 247 -8.75 14.41 0.33
C VAL A 247 -9.26 15.21 1.52
N PHE A 248 -8.38 15.62 2.46
CA PHE A 248 -8.79 16.48 3.57
C PHE A 248 -9.21 17.87 3.10
N LYS A 249 -8.59 18.41 2.04
CA LYS A 249 -9.01 19.69 1.45
C LYS A 249 -10.44 19.62 0.94
N THR A 250 -10.79 18.58 0.20
CA THR A 250 -12.15 18.36 -0.29
C THR A 250 -13.12 18.10 0.86
N LEU A 251 -12.73 17.28 1.85
CA LEU A 251 -13.59 16.93 3.00
C LEU A 251 -13.88 18.13 3.92
N LEU A 252 -12.85 18.90 4.28
CA LEU A 252 -12.91 19.93 5.32
C LEU A 252 -13.14 21.34 4.79
N LEU A 253 -12.77 21.61 3.54
CA LEU A 253 -12.91 22.93 2.90
C LEU A 253 -13.77 22.90 1.62
N GLY A 254 -14.23 21.73 1.19
CA GLY A 254 -15.07 21.59 0.00
C GLY A 254 -16.55 21.93 0.24
N GLY A 255 -17.38 21.61 -0.74
CA GLY A 255 -18.82 21.91 -0.72
C GLY A 255 -19.68 20.93 0.07
N PHE A 256 -19.09 19.92 0.70
CA PHE A 256 -19.80 18.89 1.46
C PHE A 256 -20.31 19.41 2.82
N SER A 257 -21.19 18.66 3.47
CA SER A 257 -21.79 19.08 4.75
C SER A 257 -20.76 19.20 5.87
N GLU A 258 -19.72 18.37 5.81
CA GLU A 258 -18.62 18.21 6.74
C GLU A 258 -17.79 19.48 6.87
N SER A 259 -17.65 20.26 5.79
CA SER A 259 -16.92 21.53 5.81
C SER A 259 -17.60 22.59 6.69
N LYS A 260 -18.89 22.41 7.01
CA LYS A 260 -19.66 23.30 7.88
C LYS A 260 -19.75 22.79 9.32
N GLN A 261 -19.34 21.55 9.59
CA GLN A 261 -19.46 20.93 10.91
C GLN A 261 -18.25 21.29 11.78
N SER A 262 -18.48 21.52 13.08
CA SER A 262 -17.39 21.69 14.06
C SER A 262 -16.77 20.34 14.47
N GLU A 263 -17.54 19.26 14.38
CA GLU A 263 -17.09 17.88 14.62
C GLU A 263 -17.38 17.03 13.38
N VAL A 264 -16.35 16.36 12.84
CA VAL A 264 -16.44 15.50 11.65
C VAL A 264 -16.03 14.08 12.03
N THR A 265 -16.88 13.10 11.75
CA THR A 265 -16.59 11.69 12.06
C THR A 265 -15.87 11.03 10.89
N LEU A 266 -14.76 10.34 11.17
CA LEU A 266 -14.03 9.53 10.20
C LEU A 266 -14.19 8.05 10.54
N ASN A 267 -14.74 7.30 9.59
CA ASN A 267 -15.06 5.89 9.78
C ASN A 267 -13.97 4.97 9.20
N GLY A 268 -13.92 3.74 9.71
CA GLY A 268 -13.07 2.68 9.14
C GLY A 268 -11.58 2.79 9.44
N ILE A 269 -11.18 3.70 10.33
CA ILE A 269 -9.77 3.91 10.71
C ILE A 269 -9.56 3.68 12.21
N ASP A 270 -8.34 3.27 12.54
CA ASP A 270 -7.91 3.01 13.90
C ASP A 270 -7.46 4.32 14.58
N PRO A 271 -7.93 4.62 15.81
CA PRO A 271 -7.62 5.87 16.47
C PRO A 271 -6.13 6.02 16.84
N ASP A 272 -5.43 4.92 17.13
CA ASP A 272 -4.00 4.99 17.46
C ASP A 272 -3.17 5.23 16.21
N ASP A 273 -3.46 4.52 15.11
CA ASP A 273 -2.81 4.79 13.83
C ASP A 273 -3.07 6.24 13.36
N PHE A 274 -4.30 6.74 13.56
CA PHE A 274 -4.64 8.12 13.22
C PHE A 274 -3.85 9.12 14.07
N HIS A 275 -3.65 8.82 15.36
CA HIS A 275 -2.79 9.61 16.22
C HIS A 275 -1.36 9.69 15.68
N TYR A 276 -0.73 8.55 15.38
CA TYR A 276 0.65 8.55 14.83
C TYR A 276 0.74 9.21 13.46
N PHE A 277 -0.28 9.03 12.62
CA PHE A 277 -0.36 9.72 11.34
C PHE A 277 -0.39 11.25 11.51
N LEU A 278 -1.17 11.77 12.47
CA LEU A 278 -1.14 13.20 12.80
C LEU A 278 0.23 13.62 13.33
N GLU A 279 0.86 12.86 14.23
CA GLU A 279 2.21 13.15 14.72
C GLU A 279 3.20 13.31 13.55
N VAL A 280 3.15 12.41 12.55
CA VAL A 280 4.01 12.49 11.36
C VAL A 280 3.74 13.75 10.53
N LEU A 281 2.47 14.12 10.34
CA LEU A 281 2.08 15.34 9.62
C LEU A 281 2.62 16.58 10.32
N TYR A 282 2.51 16.61 11.64
CA TYR A 282 2.97 17.72 12.47
C TYR A 282 4.47 17.71 12.75
N GLY A 283 5.23 16.78 12.17
CA GLY A 283 6.69 16.79 12.14
C GLY A 283 7.38 15.92 13.19
N GLU A 284 6.65 15.13 13.97
CA GLU A 284 7.21 14.26 15.00
C GLU A 284 7.83 12.97 14.42
N PHE A 285 8.77 12.38 15.15
CA PHE A 285 9.42 11.11 14.83
C PHE A 285 8.58 9.90 15.27
N ALA A 286 7.36 9.81 14.73
CA ALA A 286 6.40 8.77 15.12
C ALA A 286 6.50 7.47 14.32
N ILE A 287 7.28 7.43 13.23
CA ILE A 287 7.44 6.24 12.36
C ILE A 287 8.49 5.30 12.94
N ASP A 288 8.12 4.03 13.14
CA ASP A 288 9.03 2.91 13.39
C ASP A 288 8.46 1.60 12.82
N ASP A 289 9.12 0.47 13.11
CA ASP A 289 8.68 -0.86 12.63
C ASP A 289 7.27 -1.27 13.09
N THR A 290 6.75 -0.63 14.14
CA THR A 290 5.43 -0.88 14.72
C THR A 290 4.35 0.03 14.14
N THR A 291 4.67 1.29 13.83
CA THR A 291 3.69 2.30 13.37
C THR A 291 3.69 2.51 11.86
N VAL A 292 4.79 2.20 11.15
CA VAL A 292 4.95 2.52 9.71
C VAL A 292 3.83 1.97 8.83
N GLU A 293 3.31 0.78 9.14
CA GLU A 293 2.26 0.15 8.34
C GLU A 293 0.90 0.84 8.53
N GLY A 294 0.57 1.27 9.75
CA GLY A 294 -0.63 2.05 10.04
C GLY A 294 -0.57 3.46 9.43
N VAL A 295 0.58 4.13 9.55
CA VAL A 295 0.81 5.46 8.95
C VAL A 295 0.77 5.38 7.42
N ALA A 296 1.42 4.38 6.80
CA ALA A 296 1.38 4.19 5.35
C ALA A 296 -0.05 3.92 4.85
N CYS A 297 -0.83 3.10 5.57
CA CYS A 297 -2.24 2.86 5.26
C CYS A 297 -3.06 4.16 5.23
N LEU A 298 -2.92 5.01 6.25
CA LEU A 298 -3.64 6.29 6.30
C LEU A 298 -3.11 7.31 5.28
N ALA A 299 -1.80 7.32 5.03
CA ALA A 299 -1.19 8.17 4.02
C ALA A 299 -1.66 7.82 2.60
N ASP A 300 -1.84 6.54 2.28
CA ASP A 300 -2.43 6.10 1.01
C ASP A 300 -3.91 6.50 0.92
N MET A 301 -4.67 6.23 1.99
CA MET A 301 -6.10 6.51 2.07
C MET A 301 -6.42 8.00 1.88
N TYR A 302 -5.73 8.86 2.64
CA TYR A 302 -5.92 10.31 2.60
C TYR A 302 -5.05 11.02 1.57
N ASP A 303 -4.33 10.28 0.71
CA ASP A 303 -3.48 10.86 -0.34
C ASP A 303 -2.49 11.91 0.21
N VAL A 304 -1.58 11.45 1.08
CA VAL A 304 -0.58 12.27 1.74
C VAL A 304 0.83 11.86 1.32
N PRO A 305 1.36 12.42 0.20
CA PRO A 305 2.65 12.04 -0.33
C PRO A 305 3.83 12.31 0.63
N THR A 306 3.73 13.32 1.49
CA THR A 306 4.77 13.65 2.48
C THR A 306 4.92 12.56 3.53
N ALA A 307 3.80 12.07 4.09
CA ALA A 307 3.81 10.95 5.04
C ALA A 307 4.23 9.64 4.36
N MET A 308 3.82 9.41 3.12
CA MET A 308 4.23 8.21 2.37
C MET A 308 5.74 8.16 2.11
N ARG A 309 6.34 9.29 1.70
CA ARG A 309 7.80 9.39 1.54
C ARG A 309 8.55 9.11 2.84
N LYS A 310 8.10 9.67 3.96
CA LYS A 310 8.70 9.40 5.28
C LYS A 310 8.61 7.91 5.66
N CYS A 311 7.50 7.24 5.34
CA CYS A 311 7.37 5.79 5.54
C CYS A 311 8.37 5.01 4.67
N GLU A 312 8.51 5.38 3.39
CA GLU A 312 9.47 4.75 2.46
C GLU A 312 10.92 4.94 2.93
N GLU A 313 11.30 6.16 3.34
CA GLU A 313 12.63 6.48 3.86
C GLU A 313 12.97 5.66 5.11
N PHE A 314 12.03 5.55 6.07
CA PHE A 314 12.22 4.70 7.25
C PHE A 314 12.42 3.23 6.86
N LEU A 315 11.59 2.70 5.95
CA LEU A 315 11.67 1.30 5.51
C LEU A 315 12.99 0.99 4.79
N LEU A 316 13.52 1.94 4.02
CA LEU A 316 14.82 1.82 3.36
C LEU A 316 15.97 1.84 4.36
N ASN A 317 15.98 2.80 5.29
CA ASN A 317 17.19 3.18 6.01
C ASN A 317 17.27 2.63 7.44
N GLU A 318 16.14 2.45 8.11
CA GLU A 318 16.10 2.24 9.58
C GLU A 318 15.35 0.97 9.99
N SER A 319 14.40 0.53 9.17
CA SER A 319 13.56 -0.63 9.46
C SER A 319 14.36 -1.93 9.55
N LYS A 320 14.07 -2.70 10.60
CA LYS A 320 14.62 -4.04 10.85
C LYS A 320 13.74 -5.16 10.27
N ARG A 321 12.69 -4.82 9.51
CA ARG A 321 11.83 -5.80 8.83
C ARG A 321 12.65 -6.58 7.80
N THR A 322 12.25 -7.83 7.57
CA THR A 322 12.89 -8.70 6.57
C THR A 322 12.65 -8.17 5.16
N LEU A 323 13.51 -8.55 4.21
CA LEU A 323 13.39 -8.17 2.80
C LEU A 323 12.02 -8.54 2.21
N LYS A 324 11.49 -9.72 2.56
CA LYS A 324 10.15 -10.18 2.19
C LYS A 324 9.08 -9.19 2.64
N MET A 325 9.11 -8.78 3.90
CA MET A 325 8.12 -7.88 4.48
C MET A 325 8.22 -6.46 3.91
N LYS A 326 9.45 -5.97 3.68
CA LYS A 326 9.67 -4.68 3.01
C LYS A 326 9.09 -4.69 1.59
N LEU A 327 9.32 -5.76 0.83
CA LEU A 327 8.74 -5.92 -0.50
C LEU A 327 7.21 -5.98 -0.47
N GLU A 328 6.60 -6.72 0.47
CA GLU A 328 5.15 -6.77 0.62
C GLU A 328 4.54 -5.39 0.90
N LEU A 329 5.15 -4.61 1.79
CA LEU A 329 4.73 -3.22 2.04
C LEU A 329 4.92 -2.35 0.81
N ALA A 330 6.03 -2.51 0.10
CA ALA A 330 6.34 -1.72 -1.09
C ALA A 330 5.30 -1.94 -2.18
N THR A 331 4.95 -3.19 -2.46
CA THR A 331 3.89 -3.53 -3.41
C THR A 331 2.53 -3.01 -2.95
N ARG A 332 2.18 -3.17 -1.65
CA ARG A 332 0.87 -2.77 -1.12
C ARG A 332 0.64 -1.26 -1.18
N TYR A 333 1.65 -0.46 -0.84
CA TYR A 333 1.55 1.00 -0.76
C TYR A 333 2.24 1.71 -1.93
N HIS A 334 2.58 0.98 -2.99
CA HIS A 334 3.21 1.49 -4.21
C HIS A 334 4.50 2.30 -3.97
N LEU A 335 5.33 1.83 -3.04
CA LEU A 335 6.63 2.43 -2.66
C LEU A 335 7.72 2.00 -3.64
N LYS A 336 7.84 2.70 -4.76
CA LYS A 336 8.71 2.31 -5.88
C LYS A 336 10.18 2.17 -5.52
N ASN A 337 10.73 3.10 -4.72
CA ASN A 337 12.15 3.06 -4.39
C ASN A 337 12.46 1.86 -3.48
N LEU A 338 11.56 1.58 -2.54
CA LEU A 338 11.66 0.40 -1.68
C LEU A 338 11.52 -0.89 -2.48
N GLU A 339 10.58 -0.96 -3.43
CA GLU A 339 10.37 -2.13 -4.29
C GLU A 339 11.61 -2.41 -5.15
N GLU A 340 12.16 -1.39 -5.82
CA GLU A 340 13.38 -1.52 -6.62
C GLU A 340 14.57 -1.97 -5.79
N GLN A 341 14.75 -1.41 -4.58
CA GLN A 341 15.81 -1.82 -3.68
C GLN A 341 15.65 -3.28 -3.26
N CYS A 342 14.44 -3.70 -2.90
CA CYS A 342 14.16 -5.07 -2.53
C CYS A 342 14.49 -6.04 -3.68
N ILE A 343 14.07 -5.72 -4.91
CA ILE A 343 14.35 -6.53 -6.09
C ILE A 343 15.86 -6.61 -6.38
N ARG A 344 16.59 -5.49 -6.25
CA ARG A 344 18.05 -5.48 -6.42
C ARG A 344 18.74 -6.42 -5.43
N GLU A 345 18.36 -6.36 -4.15
CA GLU A 345 18.93 -7.22 -3.11
C GLU A 345 18.60 -8.70 -3.34
N ILE A 346 17.36 -9.02 -3.75
CA ILE A 346 16.98 -10.40 -4.10
C ILE A 346 17.86 -10.94 -5.23
N ARG A 347 18.04 -10.17 -6.32
CA ARG A 347 18.89 -10.57 -7.45
C ARG A 347 20.35 -10.76 -7.04
N ALA A 348 20.86 -9.91 -6.14
CA ALA A 348 22.22 -10.06 -5.64
C ALA A 348 22.40 -11.38 -4.86
N ILE A 349 21.42 -11.75 -4.04
CA ILE A 349 21.43 -13.02 -3.30
C ILE A 349 21.37 -14.22 -4.27
N GLU A 350 20.56 -14.14 -5.32
CA GLU A 350 20.46 -15.20 -6.34
C GLU A 350 21.79 -15.39 -7.07
N ASN A 351 22.42 -14.30 -7.53
CA ASN A 351 23.71 -14.38 -8.24
C ASN A 351 24.81 -15.01 -7.37
N VAL A 352 24.87 -14.67 -6.08
CA VAL A 352 25.82 -15.29 -5.14
C VAL A 352 25.59 -16.80 -5.00
N ARG A 353 24.35 -17.29 -5.08
CA ARG A 353 24.06 -18.73 -5.01
C ARG A 353 24.54 -19.50 -6.24
N PHE A 354 24.57 -18.86 -7.41
CA PHE A 354 25.02 -19.49 -8.66
C PHE A 354 26.54 -19.47 -8.83
N ASP A 355 27.25 -18.54 -8.17
CA ASP A 355 28.71 -18.41 -8.24
C ASP A 355 29.47 -19.33 -7.25
N VAL A 356 28.78 -20.13 -6.44
CA VAL A 356 29.45 -21.14 -5.59
C VAL A 356 29.87 -22.34 -6.45
N PRO A 357 31.17 -22.68 -6.54
CA PRO A 357 31.62 -23.85 -7.29
C PRO A 357 30.99 -25.11 -6.70
N LYS A 358 30.30 -25.90 -7.54
CA LYS A 358 29.78 -27.22 -7.18
C LYS A 358 30.96 -28.13 -6.84
N TYR A 359 31.34 -28.19 -5.56
CA TYR A 359 32.14 -29.31 -5.07
C TYR A 359 31.21 -30.50 -4.88
N ASP A 360 31.49 -31.52 -5.69
CA ASP A 360 30.76 -32.76 -5.78
C ASP A 360 30.92 -33.56 -4.47
N ASN A 361 29.86 -33.57 -3.67
CA ASN A 361 29.62 -34.61 -2.67
C ASN A 361 28.13 -34.58 -2.28
N HIS A 362 27.46 -35.72 -2.49
CA HIS A 362 26.02 -35.94 -2.32
C HIS A 362 25.50 -35.90 -0.87
N GLN A 363 25.95 -34.93 -0.05
CA GLN A 363 25.40 -34.65 1.29
C GLN A 363 25.15 -33.16 1.57
N THR A 364 25.37 -32.27 0.60
CA THR A 364 25.38 -30.82 0.85
C THR A 364 24.23 -30.01 0.24
N GLU A 365 23.36 -30.59 -0.61
CA GLU A 365 22.26 -29.84 -1.24
C GLU A 365 21.19 -29.33 -0.25
N TRP A 366 21.06 -29.93 0.94
CA TRP A 366 19.97 -29.61 1.88
C TRP A 366 20.40 -28.80 3.10
N LYS A 367 21.70 -28.63 3.36
CA LYS A 367 22.18 -27.77 4.46
C LYS A 367 22.18 -26.28 4.10
N VAL A 368 22.27 -25.93 2.82
CA VAL A 368 22.38 -24.52 2.37
C VAL A 368 21.07 -23.75 2.52
N TYR A 369 19.92 -24.40 2.34
CA TYR A 369 18.61 -23.77 2.59
C TYR A 369 18.35 -23.49 4.08
N HIS A 370 18.86 -24.33 4.99
CA HIS A 370 18.71 -24.16 6.45
C HIS A 370 19.77 -23.22 7.09
N LEU A 371 20.93 -23.04 6.46
CA LEU A 371 22.00 -22.20 7.00
C LEU A 371 21.72 -20.70 6.83
N ASN A 372 20.99 -20.28 5.79
CA ASN A 372 20.72 -18.85 5.54
C ASN A 372 19.54 -18.26 6.32
N PHE A 373 18.68 -19.07 6.94
CA PHE A 373 17.71 -18.56 7.92
C PHE A 373 18.34 -18.32 9.30
N ASN A 374 19.47 -18.95 9.61
CA ASN A 374 20.20 -18.77 10.88
C ASN A 374 21.31 -17.70 10.82
N PHE A 375 21.71 -17.26 9.62
CA PHE A 375 22.80 -16.27 9.48
C PHE A 375 22.38 -14.87 9.99
N ASP A 376 21.11 -14.48 9.82
CA ASP A 376 20.54 -13.24 10.39
C ASP A 376 20.47 -13.26 11.93
N TYR A 377 20.29 -14.44 12.53
CA TYR A 377 20.25 -14.59 14.00
C TYR A 377 21.65 -14.36 14.64
N SER A 378 22.72 -14.74 13.93
CA SER A 378 24.10 -14.63 14.44
C SER A 378 24.69 -13.22 14.36
N LEU A 379 24.27 -12.42 13.36
CA LEU A 379 24.64 -11.02 13.22
C LEU A 379 23.92 -10.14 14.26
N GLY A 380 22.66 -10.44 14.58
CA GLY A 380 21.90 -9.78 15.65
C GLY A 380 22.51 -9.99 17.04
N GLN A 381 22.98 -11.20 17.37
CA GLN A 381 23.59 -11.46 18.69
C GLN A 381 25.01 -10.89 18.84
N ARG A 382 25.78 -10.73 17.75
CA ARG A 382 27.10 -10.08 17.79
C ARG A 382 27.02 -8.57 18.00
N GLN A 383 25.93 -7.92 17.59
CA GLN A 383 25.70 -6.50 17.89
C GLN A 383 25.16 -6.28 19.31
N TYR A 384 24.38 -7.22 19.86
CA TYR A 384 23.88 -7.14 21.24
C TYR A 384 24.98 -7.33 22.29
N ARG A 385 25.98 -8.21 22.05
CA ARG A 385 27.14 -8.36 22.97
C ARG A 385 28.09 -7.15 22.96
N LYS A 386 28.26 -6.46 21.81
CA LYS A 386 29.11 -5.25 21.73
C LYS A 386 28.51 -4.03 22.44
N PHE A 387 27.22 -4.03 22.77
CA PHE A 387 26.57 -2.92 23.49
C PHE A 387 26.69 -3.08 25.02
N ASN A 388 26.70 -4.32 25.55
CA ASN A 388 26.86 -4.58 26.98
C ASN A 388 28.32 -4.51 27.47
N ASP A 389 29.31 -4.75 26.61
CA ASP A 389 30.73 -4.64 26.99
C ASP A 389 31.25 -3.18 27.00
N ARG A 390 30.41 -2.18 26.68
CA ARG A 390 30.73 -0.73 26.76
C ARG A 390 29.99 0.01 27.87
N SER A 391 29.23 -0.70 28.70
CA SER A 391 28.46 -0.15 29.82
C SER A 391 28.76 -0.85 31.15
N SER A 392 29.94 -1.48 31.26
CA SER A 392 30.54 -1.95 32.52
C SER A 392 31.76 -1.13 32.88
#